data_AF-A0A7C0VYE1-F1
#
_entry.id   AF-A0A7C0VYE1-F1
#
_cell.length_a   1.000
_cell.length_b   1.000
_cell.length_c   1.000
_cell.angle_alpha   90.00
_cell.angle_beta   90.00
_cell.angle_gamma   90.00
#
_symmetry.space_group_name_H-M   'P 1'
#
loop_
_entity.id
_entity.type
_entity.pdbx_description
1 polymer ?
#
loop_
_entity_poly.entity_id
_entity_poly.type
_entity_poly.pdbx_seq_one_letter_code
_entity_poly.pdbx_strand_id
1 'polypeptide(L)'
;VEEFLAGPMCGKCFPCALGSYEARIILYNIIENRGSEADMINLNEIAKEMLISSRCKKGKDTARYILEWMGTDVFDKHIKGVCPSRTCAAFIEYRIINENCTACGICKDICDYKAIYGEKVKPFINRFQPFEIRQQKCVKCGECMKVCPTGTIKLLSVKETAEKVKIGA
;
A
#
# COMPACT_ATOMS: atom_id res chain seq x y z
N VAL A 1 -0.61 -8.78 -7.50
CA VAL A 1 -1.91 -9.38 -7.06
C VAL A 1 -2.95 -9.25 -8.14
N GLU A 2 -3.19 -8.04 -8.68
CA GLU A 2 -4.12 -7.85 -9.80
C GLU A 2 -3.78 -8.74 -11.01
N GLU A 3 -2.52 -8.83 -11.44
CA GLU A 3 -2.14 -9.66 -12.58
C GLU A 3 -2.20 -11.18 -12.31
N PHE A 4 -1.91 -11.61 -11.08
CA PHE A 4 -1.99 -13.01 -10.64
C PHE A 4 -3.45 -13.50 -10.53
N LEU A 5 -4.39 -12.57 -10.34
CA LEU A 5 -5.82 -12.82 -10.13
C LEU A 5 -6.70 -12.24 -11.25
N ALA A 6 -6.08 -11.64 -12.28
CA ALA A 6 -6.75 -11.08 -13.43
C ALA A 6 -7.13 -12.21 -14.38
N GLY A 7 -8.31 -12.74 -14.14
CA GLY A 7 -8.98 -13.69 -15.01
C GLY A 7 -9.75 -14.72 -14.20
N PRO A 8 -11.03 -14.98 -14.51
CA PRO A 8 -11.76 -16.03 -13.83
C PRO A 8 -11.01 -17.35 -14.00
N MET A 9 -10.77 -18.05 -12.90
CA MET A 9 -10.37 -19.45 -12.97
C MET A 9 -11.47 -20.21 -13.73
N CYS A 10 -11.08 -21.25 -14.48
CA CYS A 10 -12.02 -21.96 -15.37
C CYS A 10 -13.21 -22.64 -14.66
N GLY A 11 -13.26 -22.65 -13.33
CA GLY A 11 -14.37 -23.19 -12.53
C GLY A 11 -14.51 -24.71 -12.51
N LYS A 12 -13.73 -25.44 -13.32
CA LYS A 12 -13.89 -26.89 -13.52
C LYS A 12 -13.47 -27.76 -12.34
N CYS A 13 -12.67 -27.25 -11.42
CA CYS A 13 -12.31 -27.96 -10.20
C CYS A 13 -12.51 -27.05 -8.99
N PHE A 14 -13.25 -27.57 -8.02
CA PHE A 14 -13.67 -26.84 -6.82
C PHE A 14 -12.48 -26.33 -5.99
N PRO A 15 -11.42 -27.11 -5.72
CA PRO A 15 -10.30 -26.62 -4.91
C PRO A 15 -9.56 -25.44 -5.54
N CYS A 16 -9.35 -25.45 -6.86
CA CYS A 16 -8.72 -24.32 -7.55
C CYS A 16 -9.64 -23.11 -7.61
N ALA A 17 -10.93 -23.30 -7.90
CA ALA A 17 -11.87 -22.18 -8.04
C ALA A 17 -12.11 -21.46 -6.71
N LEU A 18 -12.43 -22.21 -5.66
CA LEU A 18 -12.67 -21.67 -4.34
C LEU A 18 -11.37 -21.21 -3.67
N GLY A 19 -10.30 -22.03 -3.74
CA GLY A 19 -9.03 -21.70 -3.11
C GLY A 19 -8.39 -20.43 -3.68
N SER A 20 -8.44 -20.23 -5.01
CA SER A 20 -7.96 -18.97 -5.61
C SER A 20 -8.82 -17.77 -5.23
N TYR A 21 -10.14 -17.96 -5.05
CA TYR A 21 -11.04 -16.90 -4.60
C TYR A 21 -10.75 -16.49 -3.15
N GLU A 22 -10.58 -17.47 -2.27
CA GLU A 22 -10.30 -17.23 -0.85
C GLU A 22 -8.91 -16.63 -0.63
N ALA A 23 -7.89 -17.21 -1.29
CA ALA A 23 -6.54 -16.67 -1.29
C ALA A 23 -6.51 -15.20 -1.76
N ARG A 24 -7.34 -14.84 -2.74
CA ARG A 24 -7.49 -13.46 -3.18
C ARG A 24 -8.00 -12.55 -2.07
N ILE A 25 -9.05 -12.95 -1.36
CA ILE A 25 -9.62 -12.14 -0.27
C ILE A 25 -8.57 -11.91 0.82
N ILE A 26 -7.88 -12.99 1.22
CA ILE A 26 -6.79 -12.92 2.20
C ILE A 26 -5.69 -11.94 1.74
N LEU A 27 -5.23 -12.07 0.51
CA LEU A 27 -4.19 -11.18 -0.03
C LEU A 27 -4.64 -9.71 -0.07
N TYR A 28 -5.91 -9.44 -0.39
CA TYR A 28 -6.47 -8.09 -0.32
C TYR A 28 -6.49 -7.55 1.13
N ASN A 29 -6.90 -8.36 2.10
CA ASN A 29 -6.88 -7.96 3.51
C ASN A 29 -5.46 -7.60 3.97
N ILE A 30 -4.45 -8.37 3.55
CA ILE A 30 -3.04 -8.09 3.85
C ILE A 30 -2.60 -6.76 3.21
N ILE A 31 -2.93 -6.51 1.95
CA ILE A 31 -2.60 -5.26 1.24
C ILE A 31 -3.25 -4.03 1.88
N GLU A 32 -4.46 -4.19 2.42
CA GLU A 32 -5.23 -3.14 3.07
C GLU A 32 -4.88 -2.93 4.55
N ASN A 33 -3.82 -3.57 5.05
CA ASN A 33 -3.40 -3.51 6.45
C ASN A 33 -4.49 -4.02 7.43
N ARG A 34 -5.30 -4.99 6.98
CA ARG A 34 -6.30 -5.73 7.78
C ARG A 34 -5.92 -7.19 7.99
N GLY A 35 -4.73 -7.59 7.54
CA GLY A 35 -4.25 -8.96 7.64
C GLY A 35 -3.87 -9.36 9.07
N SER A 36 -4.16 -10.61 9.41
CA SER A 36 -3.87 -11.26 10.68
C SER A 36 -2.91 -12.44 10.51
N GLU A 37 -2.35 -12.95 11.61
CA GLU A 37 -1.53 -14.17 11.57
C GLU A 37 -2.34 -15.39 11.11
N ALA A 38 -3.64 -15.43 11.48
CA ALA A 38 -4.57 -16.46 11.01
C ALA A 38 -4.71 -16.47 9.48
N ASP A 39 -4.69 -15.30 8.84
CA ASP A 39 -4.76 -15.20 7.39
C ASP A 39 -3.56 -15.86 6.70
N MET A 40 -2.35 -15.79 7.29
CA MET A 40 -1.19 -16.50 6.74
C MET A 40 -1.32 -18.01 6.87
N ILE A 41 -1.78 -18.48 8.03
CA ILE A 41 -2.00 -19.92 8.25
C ILE A 41 -3.02 -20.44 7.24
N ASN A 42 -4.17 -19.76 7.11
CA ASN A 42 -5.22 -20.09 6.16
C ASN A 42 -4.71 -20.08 4.71
N LEU A 43 -3.94 -19.05 4.32
CA LEU A 43 -3.38 -18.95 2.99
C LEU A 43 -2.43 -20.14 2.67
N ASN A 44 -1.63 -20.57 3.65
CA ASN A 44 -0.74 -21.72 3.50
C ASN A 44 -1.50 -23.01 3.29
N GLU A 45 -2.53 -23.24 4.10
CA GLU A 45 -3.36 -24.45 4.02
C GLU A 45 -4.12 -24.50 2.69
N ILE A 46 -4.72 -23.39 2.28
CA ILE A 46 -5.38 -23.27 0.98
C ILE A 46 -4.40 -23.59 -0.15
N ALA A 47 -3.18 -23.04 -0.11
CA ALA A 47 -2.19 -23.28 -1.15
C ALA A 47 -1.72 -24.74 -1.19
N LYS A 48 -1.49 -25.38 -0.04
CA LYS A 48 -1.14 -26.81 0.04
C LYS A 48 -2.26 -27.69 -0.51
N GLU A 49 -3.49 -27.43 -0.11
CA GLU A 49 -4.64 -28.21 -0.57
C GLU A 49 -4.85 -28.03 -2.07
N MET A 50 -4.76 -26.80 -2.57
CA MET A 50 -4.82 -26.51 -4.00
C MET A 50 -3.73 -27.24 -4.79
N LEU A 51 -2.52 -27.39 -4.26
CA LEU A 51 -1.41 -28.07 -4.94
C LEU A 51 -1.70 -29.55 -5.19
N ILE A 52 -2.30 -30.22 -4.21
CA ILE A 52 -2.56 -31.66 -4.23
C ILE A 52 -3.83 -31.95 -5.04
N SER A 53 -4.91 -31.21 -4.78
CA SER A 53 -6.26 -31.52 -5.27
C SER A 53 -6.62 -30.88 -6.62
N SER A 54 -5.85 -29.88 -7.10
CA SER A 54 -6.11 -29.27 -8.41
C SER A 54 -5.85 -30.23 -9.57
N ARG A 55 -6.76 -30.24 -10.55
CA ARG A 55 -6.68 -31.15 -11.71
C ARG A 55 -5.81 -30.64 -12.85
N CYS A 56 -5.71 -29.33 -13.04
CA CYS A 56 -4.97 -28.73 -14.14
C CYS A 56 -3.61 -28.17 -13.70
N LYS A 57 -2.68 -28.06 -14.64
CA LYS A 57 -1.35 -27.48 -14.41
C LYS A 57 -1.45 -26.04 -13.86
N LYS A 58 -2.32 -25.21 -14.43
CA LYS A 58 -2.54 -23.82 -13.98
C LYS A 58 -2.92 -23.71 -12.50
N GLY A 59 -3.80 -24.58 -12.01
CA GLY A 59 -4.20 -24.60 -10.59
C GLY A 59 -3.05 -24.98 -9.67
N LYS A 60 -2.27 -26.01 -10.06
CA LYS A 60 -1.06 -26.42 -9.31
C LYS A 60 0.04 -25.36 -9.35
N ASP A 61 0.25 -24.69 -10.48
CA ASP A 61 1.24 -23.63 -10.63
C ASP A 61 0.86 -22.41 -9.77
N THR A 62 -0.42 -22.05 -9.73
CA THR A 62 -0.95 -21.00 -8.85
C THR A 62 -0.66 -21.32 -7.38
N ALA A 63 -0.91 -22.56 -6.96
CA ALA A 63 -0.62 -23.02 -5.62
C ALA A 63 0.88 -22.96 -5.27
N ARG A 64 1.76 -23.43 -6.17
CA ARG A 64 3.22 -23.35 -5.96
C ARG A 64 3.69 -21.91 -5.82
N TYR A 65 3.20 -21.02 -6.68
CA TYR A 65 3.56 -19.61 -6.60
C TYR A 65 3.18 -19.00 -5.25
N ILE A 66 1.98 -19.29 -4.72
CA ILE A 66 1.59 -18.82 -3.38
C ILE A 66 2.54 -19.37 -2.32
N LEU A 67 2.88 -20.66 -2.35
CA LEU A 67 3.80 -21.27 -1.39
C LEU A 67 5.22 -20.69 -1.47
N GLU A 68 5.72 -20.42 -2.67
CA GLU A 68 7.03 -19.77 -2.88
C GLU A 68 7.05 -18.37 -2.26
N TRP A 69 6.00 -17.57 -2.48
CA TRP A 69 5.88 -16.26 -1.86
C TRP A 69 5.72 -16.33 -0.35
N MET A 70 5.02 -17.34 0.16
CA MET A 70 4.92 -17.59 1.60
C MET A 70 6.25 -17.98 2.25
N GLY A 71 7.20 -18.50 1.48
CA GLY A 71 8.57 -18.71 1.92
C GLY A 71 9.39 -17.43 2.08
N THR A 72 8.86 -16.27 1.68
CA THR A 72 9.51 -14.97 1.83
C THR A 72 9.08 -14.24 3.10
N ASP A 73 9.91 -13.31 3.57
CA ASP A 73 9.63 -12.48 4.75
C ASP A 73 8.66 -11.30 4.49
N VAL A 74 8.06 -11.25 3.28
CA VAL A 74 7.22 -10.14 2.85
C VAL A 74 5.93 -10.07 3.67
N PHE A 75 5.25 -11.20 3.90
CA PHE A 75 3.99 -11.23 4.64
C PHE A 75 4.18 -10.88 6.12
N ASP A 76 5.25 -11.37 6.74
CA ASP A 76 5.63 -11.00 8.12
C ASP A 76 5.85 -9.49 8.26
N LYS A 77 6.51 -8.87 7.28
CA LYS A 77 6.70 -7.41 7.24
C LYS A 77 5.39 -6.65 7.08
N HIS A 78 4.47 -7.16 6.25
CA HIS A 78 3.14 -6.55 6.08
C HIS A 78 2.29 -6.64 7.36
N ILE A 79 2.32 -7.76 8.08
CA ILE A 79 1.68 -7.88 9.41
C ILE A 79 2.30 -6.91 10.41
N LYS A 80 3.63 -6.75 10.34
CA LYS A 80 4.34 -5.72 11.09
C LYS A 80 4.05 -4.30 10.58
N GLY A 81 3.13 -4.07 9.66
CA GLY A 81 2.73 -2.71 9.27
C GLY A 81 3.67 -2.03 8.27
N VAL A 82 4.58 -2.78 7.62
CA VAL A 82 5.59 -2.21 6.72
C VAL A 82 5.57 -2.94 5.38
N CYS A 83 5.37 -2.17 4.30
CA CYS A 83 5.49 -2.70 2.94
C CYS A 83 6.93 -2.49 2.42
N PRO A 84 7.75 -3.55 2.24
CA PRO A 84 9.13 -3.40 1.80
C PRO A 84 9.26 -2.83 0.39
N SER A 85 8.32 -3.15 -0.51
CA SER A 85 8.31 -2.65 -1.89
C SER A 85 7.65 -1.27 -2.05
N ARG A 86 7.07 -0.72 -0.97
CA ARG A 86 6.33 0.57 -0.96
C ARG A 86 5.23 0.66 -2.04
N THR A 87 4.72 -0.48 -2.47
CA THR A 87 3.70 -0.57 -3.53
C THR A 87 2.28 -0.50 -2.96
N CYS A 88 2.09 -1.02 -1.75
CA CYS A 88 0.78 -1.12 -1.13
C CYS A 88 0.34 0.26 -0.60
N ALA A 89 -0.70 0.84 -1.21
CA ALA A 89 -1.22 2.17 -0.88
C ALA A 89 -1.61 2.32 0.61
N ALA A 90 -2.07 1.25 1.27
CA ALA A 90 -2.45 1.29 2.68
C ALA A 90 -1.27 1.59 3.61
N PHE A 91 -0.05 1.19 3.24
CA PHE A 91 1.13 1.29 4.11
C PHE A 91 1.98 2.53 3.83
N ILE A 92 1.64 3.34 2.84
CA ILE A 92 2.41 4.53 2.44
C ILE A 92 1.64 5.81 2.76
N GLU A 93 2.36 6.86 3.13
CA GLU A 93 1.81 8.19 3.35
C GLU A 93 2.73 9.22 2.71
N TYR A 94 2.15 10.23 2.08
CA TYR A 94 2.91 11.35 1.52
C TYR A 94 2.97 12.48 2.55
N ARG A 95 4.18 12.89 2.93
CA ARG A 95 4.40 14.00 3.85
C ARG A 95 5.34 15.04 3.25
N ILE A 96 5.06 16.31 3.52
CA ILE A 96 5.91 17.44 3.13
C ILE A 96 6.82 17.77 4.30
N ILE A 97 8.14 17.79 4.08
CA ILE A 97 9.13 18.18 5.09
C ILE A 97 9.34 19.69 5.02
N ASN A 98 8.74 20.46 5.92
CA ASN A 98 8.73 21.93 5.80
C ASN A 98 10.12 22.60 5.81
N GLU A 99 11.14 21.96 6.38
CA GLU A 99 12.52 22.47 6.46
C GLU A 99 13.09 22.89 5.09
N ASN A 100 12.79 22.13 4.04
CA ASN A 100 13.29 22.37 2.68
C ASN A 100 12.18 22.82 1.72
N CYS A 101 11.03 23.26 2.23
CA CYS A 101 9.91 23.67 1.40
C CYS A 101 10.00 25.17 1.08
N THR A 102 10.14 25.52 -0.20
CA THR A 102 10.12 26.92 -0.67
C THR A 102 8.72 27.51 -0.78
N ALA A 103 7.68 26.75 -0.39
CA ALA A 103 6.30 27.21 -0.38
C ALA A 103 5.77 27.76 -1.72
N CYS A 104 6.23 27.20 -2.84
CA CYS A 104 5.81 27.58 -4.19
C CYS A 104 4.33 27.29 -4.48
N GLY A 105 3.75 26.27 -3.83
CA GLY A 105 2.35 25.87 -3.96
C GLY A 105 1.97 25.08 -5.21
N ILE A 106 2.93 24.70 -6.07
CA ILE A 106 2.68 23.87 -7.26
C ILE A 106 2.02 22.53 -6.88
N CYS A 107 2.43 21.93 -5.76
CA CYS A 107 1.87 20.69 -5.25
C CYS A 107 0.36 20.80 -4.92
N LYS A 108 -0.09 21.98 -4.48
CA LYS A 108 -1.51 22.25 -4.19
C LYS A 108 -2.30 22.44 -5.47
N ASP A 109 -1.71 23.12 -6.46
CA ASP A 109 -2.35 23.42 -7.73
C ASP A 109 -2.60 22.15 -8.58
N ILE A 110 -1.70 21.15 -8.53
CA ILE A 110 -1.87 19.87 -9.23
C ILE A 110 -2.81 18.89 -8.50
N CYS A 111 -3.15 19.13 -7.24
CA CYS A 111 -3.91 18.16 -6.45
C CYS A 111 -5.42 18.27 -6.75
N ASP A 112 -5.92 17.42 -7.66
CA ASP A 112 -7.34 17.35 -8.01
C ASP A 112 -8.27 17.16 -6.79
N TYR A 113 -7.79 16.39 -5.81
CA TYR A 113 -8.52 16.05 -4.59
C TYR A 113 -8.43 17.12 -3.50
N LYS A 114 -7.70 18.22 -3.73
CA LYS A 114 -7.48 19.32 -2.78
C LYS A 114 -7.06 18.82 -1.39
N ALA A 115 -6.20 17.80 -1.37
CA ALA A 115 -5.71 17.16 -0.15
C ALA A 115 -4.60 17.98 0.54
N ILE A 116 -3.98 18.92 -0.19
CA ILE A 116 -2.86 19.72 0.30
C ILE A 116 -3.37 21.09 0.79
N TYR A 117 -3.09 21.38 2.05
CA TYR A 117 -3.36 22.66 2.70
C TYR A 117 -2.06 23.43 2.85
N GLY A 118 -2.15 24.75 2.91
CA GLY A 118 -1.00 25.65 2.91
C GLY A 118 -1.27 26.88 2.06
N GLU A 119 -0.57 27.95 2.37
CA GLU A 119 -0.62 29.21 1.61
C GLU A 119 0.67 29.37 0.80
N LYS A 120 0.71 30.28 -0.17
CA LYS A 120 1.97 30.65 -0.86
C LYS A 120 2.61 31.78 -0.06
N VAL A 121 3.94 31.84 0.00
CA VAL A 121 4.64 32.94 0.70
C VAL A 121 4.25 34.24 0.02
N LYS A 122 3.66 35.16 0.80
CA LYS A 122 3.32 36.51 0.34
C LYS A 122 4.30 37.48 0.97
N PRO A 123 4.91 38.39 0.18
CA PRO A 123 5.97 39.29 0.67
C PRO A 123 5.54 40.24 1.79
N PHE A 124 4.23 40.41 2.02
CA PHE A 124 3.68 41.31 3.04
C PHE A 124 3.15 40.61 4.30
N ILE A 125 3.28 39.27 4.42
CA ILE A 125 2.68 38.51 5.53
C ILE A 125 3.76 37.67 6.22
N ASN A 126 4.06 37.99 7.49
CA ASN A 126 5.02 37.25 8.33
C ASN A 126 4.46 35.93 8.89
N ARG A 127 3.16 35.67 8.75
CA ARG A 127 2.53 34.37 9.08
C ARG A 127 2.39 33.55 7.82
N PHE A 128 3.17 32.47 7.73
CA PHE A 128 3.08 31.52 6.65
C PHE A 128 2.51 30.19 7.17
N GLN A 129 1.43 29.70 6.55
CA GLN A 129 0.91 28.38 6.87
C GLN A 129 1.68 27.31 6.07
N PRO A 130 2.43 26.41 6.72
CA PRO A 130 3.20 25.39 6.03
C PRO A 130 2.31 24.48 5.19
N PHE A 131 2.89 23.92 4.12
CA PHE A 131 2.18 22.97 3.29
C PHE A 131 2.07 21.63 4.01
N GLU A 132 0.84 21.13 4.15
CA GLU A 132 0.53 19.88 4.82
C GLU A 132 -0.44 19.05 3.98
N ILE A 133 -0.17 17.75 3.86
CA ILE A 133 -1.04 16.81 3.14
C ILE A 133 -1.97 16.16 4.16
N ARG A 134 -3.28 16.42 4.03
CA ARG A 134 -4.30 15.71 4.80
C ARG A 134 -4.48 14.31 4.24
N GLN A 135 -3.98 13.31 4.98
CA GLN A 135 -4.02 11.91 4.54
C GLN A 135 -5.44 11.41 4.27
N GLN A 136 -6.45 11.89 5.01
CA GLN A 136 -7.85 11.52 4.82
C GLN A 136 -8.42 11.90 3.44
N LYS A 137 -7.87 12.93 2.79
CA LYS A 137 -8.29 13.36 1.43
C LYS A 137 -7.33 12.90 0.34
N CYS A 138 -6.15 12.44 0.72
CA CYS A 138 -5.11 12.06 -0.22
C CYS A 138 -5.38 10.66 -0.75
N VAL A 139 -5.64 10.55 -2.05
CA VAL A 139 -5.76 9.25 -2.74
C VAL A 139 -4.41 8.62 -3.09
N LYS A 140 -3.31 9.24 -2.65
CA LYS A 140 -1.94 8.71 -2.82
C LYS A 140 -1.53 8.52 -4.30
N CYS A 141 -2.00 9.39 -5.19
CA CYS A 141 -1.67 9.36 -6.63
C CYS A 141 -0.19 9.65 -6.96
N GLY A 142 0.54 10.33 -6.06
CA GLY A 142 1.96 10.62 -6.20
C GLY A 142 2.32 11.76 -7.18
N GLU A 143 1.34 12.44 -7.77
CA GLU A 143 1.59 13.54 -8.71
C GLU A 143 2.30 14.72 -8.06
N CYS A 144 1.93 15.06 -6.83
CA CYS A 144 2.55 16.14 -6.06
C CYS A 144 4.07 15.93 -5.87
N MET A 145 4.51 14.68 -5.74
CA MET A 145 5.93 14.35 -5.61
C MET A 145 6.69 14.58 -6.91
N LYS A 146 6.09 14.26 -8.06
CA LYS A 146 6.72 14.41 -9.39
C LYS A 146 6.95 15.87 -9.76
N VAL A 147 6.05 16.77 -9.36
CA VAL A 147 6.12 18.19 -9.69
C VAL A 147 6.91 19.03 -8.68
N CYS A 148 7.36 18.44 -7.57
CA CYS A 148 8.05 19.19 -6.52
C CYS A 148 9.50 19.48 -6.93
N PRO A 149 9.89 20.75 -7.17
CA PRO A 149 11.23 21.08 -7.68
C PRO A 149 12.33 20.81 -6.64
N THR A 150 12.01 20.88 -5.36
CA THR A 150 12.93 20.69 -4.23
C THR A 150 12.94 19.25 -3.72
N GLY A 151 12.11 18.35 -4.25
CA GLY A 151 12.04 16.96 -3.79
C GLY A 151 11.66 16.79 -2.31
N THR A 152 10.97 17.78 -1.75
CA THR A 152 10.66 17.90 -0.32
C THR A 152 9.54 16.97 0.14
N ILE A 153 8.73 16.48 -0.80
CA ILE A 153 7.67 15.51 -0.52
C ILE A 153 8.28 14.12 -0.41
N LYS A 154 8.16 13.50 0.76
CA LYS A 154 8.64 12.14 1.02
C LYS A 154 7.49 11.17 1.18
N LEU A 155 7.71 9.95 0.71
CA LEU A 155 6.86 8.80 0.98
C LEU A 155 7.39 8.10 2.23
N LEU A 156 6.56 8.04 3.26
CA LEU A 156 6.84 7.41 4.55
C LEU A 156 5.95 6.19 4.71
N SER A 157 6.36 5.23 5.53
CA SER A 157 5.49 4.15 5.95
C SER A 157 4.61 4.57 7.14
N VAL A 158 3.38 4.05 7.22
CA VAL A 158 2.41 4.43 8.27
C VAL A 158 2.96 4.23 9.69
N LYS A 159 3.84 3.24 9.91
CA LYS A 159 4.51 3.05 11.22
C LYS A 159 5.53 4.14 11.55
N GLU A 160 6.33 4.58 10.57
CA GLU A 160 7.28 5.69 10.76
C GLU A 160 6.56 7.01 11.10
N THR A 161 5.30 7.17 10.66
CA THR A 161 4.45 8.29 11.05
C THR A 161 4.01 8.20 12.51
N ALA A 162 3.64 7.02 13.02
CA ALA A 162 3.18 6.83 14.39
C ALA A 162 4.30 7.07 15.43
N GLU A 163 5.55 6.72 15.12
CA GLU A 163 6.70 6.96 16.01
C GLU A 163 7.06 8.45 16.12
N LYS A 164 6.94 9.24 15.05
CA LYS A 164 7.19 10.69 15.11
C LYS A 164 6.13 11.47 15.91
N VAL A 165 4.92 10.92 16.07
CA VAL A 165 3.87 11.55 16.91
C VAL A 165 4.17 11.38 18.40
N LYS A 166 4.84 10.30 18.83
CA LYS A 166 5.18 10.08 20.25
C LYS A 166 6.32 10.97 20.78
N ILE A 167 7.13 11.55 19.91
CA ILE A 167 8.26 12.41 20.30
C ILE A 167 7.85 13.90 20.43
N GLY A 168 6.62 14.24 20.03
CA GLY A 168 6.08 15.60 20.05
C GLY A 168 4.78 15.76 20.83
N ALA A 169 4.53 14.91 21.85
CA ALA A 169 3.43 15.05 22.80
C ALA A 169 3.97 15.38 24.19
#